data_AF-A0AAU1PTS6-F1
#
_entry.id   AF-A0AAU1PTS6-F1
#
_cell.length_a   1.000
_cell.length_b   1.000
_cell.length_c   1.000
_cell.angle_alpha   90.00
_cell.angle_beta   90.00
_cell.angle_gamma   90.00
#
_symmetry.space_group_name_H-M   'P 1'
#
loop_
_entity.id
_entity.type
_entity.pdbx_description
1 polymer ?
#
loop_
_entity_poly.entity_id
_entity_poly.type
_entity_poly.pdbx_seq_one_letter_code
_entity_poly.pdbx_strand_id
1 'polypeptide(L)'
;MAQARHAGANHYLGLYESREAADSAVAEFREEHPSTRLRKLDSVRRNHVRCYDEDTLRAQRAQIVDVMESGVKSLIRITTEGGRVLRCSVDHAILTPDGWRKAGELSTGDAVMAAGTAPRPTQRLVPPSLRRGIGVWTSMQRNRIIAETDTCHLCARSFPRESLALDHVVPVVADLTKALDERNLAPACADCHASKSAEEQALAQRGGKIAVAVPDRIVAVTEDGEEMTYDLSVAGPWHNFLADGIVVHNSYNEESGRYRELQPVFYLPGEERKLVQQGRPGKYEFVHGTPEQRSATIKAMEGSYEQSYAAYQEMLAAGVAREVARATLPVGLYSSMYATCNARSLMHFLGLRTQHELARVPSFPQREIEMVGEKMEAAWAELMPLTHAAYNANGRVAP
;
A
#
# COMPACT_ATOMS: atom_id res chain seq x y z
N MET A 1 28.21 -18.99 14.35
CA MET A 1 27.47 -19.96 15.17
C MET A 1 26.07 -20.08 14.58
N ALA A 2 25.62 -21.28 14.22
CA ALA A 2 24.26 -21.52 13.75
C ALA A 2 23.48 -22.25 14.85
N GLN A 3 22.30 -21.73 15.16
CA GLN A 3 21.34 -22.37 16.06
C GLN A 3 19.94 -22.13 15.48
N ALA A 4 19.04 -23.06 15.75
CA ALA A 4 17.65 -22.95 15.32
C ALA A 4 16.72 -23.47 16.42
N ARG A 5 15.62 -22.75 16.66
CA ARG A 5 14.66 -23.10 17.71
C ARG A 5 13.49 -23.85 17.10
N HIS A 6 13.20 -25.05 17.62
CA HIS A 6 12.07 -25.88 17.19
C HIS A 6 11.42 -26.55 18.41
N ALA A 7 10.08 -26.54 18.46
CA ALA A 7 9.27 -27.13 19.54
C ALA A 7 9.66 -26.67 20.97
N GLY A 8 10.04 -25.40 21.12
CA GLY A 8 10.38 -24.82 22.44
C GLY A 8 11.82 -25.07 22.90
N ALA A 9 12.65 -25.79 22.14
CA ALA A 9 14.06 -26.03 22.44
C ALA A 9 14.99 -25.39 21.42
N ASN A 10 16.17 -24.95 21.87
CA ASN A 10 17.24 -24.45 21.00
C ASN A 10 18.09 -25.62 20.52
N HIS A 11 18.22 -25.76 19.20
CA HIS A 11 19.09 -26.75 18.55
C HIS A 11 20.36 -26.04 18.10
N TYR A 12 21.49 -26.49 18.64
CA TYR A 12 22.79 -26.01 18.22
C TYR A 12 23.22 -26.73 16.94
N LEU A 13 23.45 -25.99 15.86
CA LEU A 13 23.79 -26.54 14.54
C LEU A 13 25.29 -26.48 14.24
N GLY A 14 26.06 -25.65 14.96
CA GLY A 14 27.53 -25.63 14.87
C GLY A 14 28.16 -24.25 14.74
N LEU A 15 29.48 -24.22 14.52
CA LEU A 15 30.25 -23.04 14.11
C LEU A 15 30.57 -23.18 12.62
N TYR A 16 30.48 -22.06 11.88
CA TYR A 16 30.62 -22.04 10.43
C TYR A 16 31.58 -20.93 10.04
N GLU A 17 32.41 -21.20 9.03
CA GLU A 17 33.49 -20.32 8.57
C GLU A 17 32.98 -19.12 7.76
N SER A 18 31.74 -19.18 7.26
CA SER A 18 31.09 -18.09 6.53
C SER A 18 29.62 -17.95 6.90
N ARG A 19 29.09 -16.74 6.69
CA ARG A 19 27.67 -16.46 6.86
C ARG A 19 26.82 -17.27 5.90
N GLU A 20 27.25 -17.45 4.66
CA GLU A 20 26.54 -18.30 3.69
C GLU A 20 26.47 -19.76 4.15
N ALA A 21 27.53 -20.29 4.76
CA ALA A 21 27.52 -21.65 5.30
C ALA A 21 26.63 -21.77 6.54
N ALA A 22 26.65 -20.78 7.44
CA ALA A 22 25.75 -20.72 8.60
C ALA A 22 24.29 -20.57 8.16
N ASP A 23 24.01 -19.66 7.23
CA ASP A 23 22.68 -19.37 6.70
C ASP A 23 22.17 -20.56 5.89
N SER A 24 23.03 -21.28 5.15
CA SER A 24 22.68 -22.52 4.45
C SER A 24 22.33 -23.62 5.43
N ALA A 25 23.09 -23.81 6.51
CA ALA A 25 22.77 -24.84 7.51
C ALA A 25 21.53 -24.50 8.34
N VAL A 26 21.30 -23.23 8.64
CA VAL A 26 20.05 -22.76 9.26
C VAL A 26 18.89 -22.89 8.27
N ALA A 27 19.10 -22.64 6.97
CA ALA A 27 18.08 -22.80 5.93
C ALA A 27 17.72 -24.26 5.72
N GLU A 28 18.71 -25.16 5.65
CA GLU A 28 18.54 -26.62 5.56
C GLU A 28 17.83 -27.15 6.81
N PHE A 29 18.26 -26.73 8.01
CA PHE A 29 17.54 -27.07 9.25
C PHE A 29 16.11 -26.51 9.26
N ARG A 30 15.86 -25.29 8.74
CA ARG A 30 14.51 -24.70 8.63
C ARG A 30 13.67 -25.33 7.54
N GLU A 31 14.26 -25.89 6.49
CA GLU A 31 13.58 -26.67 5.46
C GLU A 31 13.12 -28.01 6.03
N GLU A 32 13.95 -28.62 6.86
CA GLU A 32 13.61 -29.80 7.66
C GLU A 32 12.69 -29.47 8.86
N HIS A 33 12.72 -28.24 9.38
CA HIS A 33 12.03 -27.79 10.62
C HIS A 33 11.45 -26.35 10.52
N PRO A 34 10.41 -26.12 9.71
CA PRO A 34 9.92 -24.77 9.39
C PRO A 34 9.50 -23.92 10.60
N SER A 35 10.05 -22.70 10.70
CA SER A 35 9.75 -21.70 11.74
C SER A 35 8.67 -20.69 11.32
N THR A 36 7.46 -20.86 11.85
CA THR A 36 6.29 -19.97 12.13
C THR A 36 6.10 -18.54 11.54
N ARG A 37 6.69 -18.17 10.41
CA ARG A 37 6.00 -17.28 9.46
C ARG A 37 6.01 -17.94 8.08
N LEU A 38 5.08 -18.85 7.86
CA LEU A 38 4.96 -19.51 6.57
C LEU A 38 4.21 -18.58 5.61
N ARG A 39 4.81 -18.35 4.45
CA ARG A 39 4.14 -17.69 3.33
C ARG A 39 3.08 -18.65 2.80
N LYS A 40 1.81 -18.43 3.14
CA LYS A 40 0.75 -19.32 2.65
C LYS A 40 0.35 -18.93 1.21
N LEU A 41 0.90 -19.72 0.28
CA LEU A 41 0.33 -20.15 -1.01
C LEU A 41 0.28 -19.16 -2.19
N ASP A 42 0.75 -19.65 -3.35
CA ASP A 42 0.50 -19.10 -4.68
C ASP A 42 -0.99 -19.09 -5.09
N SER A 43 -1.87 -19.80 -4.38
CA SER A 43 -3.30 -19.93 -4.71
C SER A 43 -4.15 -18.71 -4.35
N VAL A 44 -3.68 -17.86 -3.43
CA VAL A 44 -4.34 -16.59 -3.06
C VAL A 44 -3.68 -15.38 -3.72
N ARG A 45 -2.42 -15.52 -4.17
CA ARG A 45 -1.77 -14.52 -5.02
C ARG A 45 -2.58 -14.40 -6.32
N ARG A 46 -2.91 -13.17 -6.73
CA ARG A 46 -3.81 -12.83 -7.87
C ARG A 46 -5.30 -12.77 -7.55
N ASN A 47 -5.75 -13.18 -6.36
CA ASN A 47 -7.08 -12.80 -5.91
C ASN A 47 -7.16 -11.30 -5.64
N HIS A 48 -8.36 -10.76 -5.75
CA HIS A 48 -8.59 -9.32 -5.56
C HIS A 48 -9.40 -9.11 -4.30
N VAL A 49 -8.99 -8.12 -3.53
CA VAL A 49 -9.76 -7.58 -2.41
C VAL A 49 -10.27 -6.19 -2.76
N ARG A 50 -11.30 -5.77 -2.02
CA ARG A 50 -11.77 -4.39 -2.10
C ARG A 50 -10.85 -3.53 -1.26
N CYS A 51 -10.18 -2.56 -1.87
CA CYS A 51 -9.51 -1.47 -1.18
C CYS A 51 -10.31 -0.19 -1.33
N TYR A 52 -9.98 0.83 -0.57
CA TYR A 52 -10.65 2.12 -0.60
C TYR A 52 -9.63 3.24 -0.81
N ASP A 53 -10.05 4.17 -1.64
CA ASP A 53 -9.36 5.44 -1.82
C ASP A 53 -9.50 6.29 -0.55
N GLU A 54 -8.38 6.62 0.09
CA GLU A 54 -8.43 7.31 1.39
C GLU A 54 -8.92 8.76 1.27
N ASP A 55 -8.76 9.38 0.09
CA ASP A 55 -9.25 10.74 -0.17
C ASP A 55 -10.75 10.76 -0.53
N THR A 56 -11.19 9.83 -1.38
CA THR A 56 -12.55 9.83 -1.94
C THR A 56 -13.48 8.79 -1.32
N LEU A 57 -12.95 7.89 -0.49
CA LEU A 57 -13.63 6.74 0.11
C LEU A 57 -14.31 5.82 -0.90
N ARG A 58 -13.88 5.86 -2.17
CA ARG A 58 -14.44 5.02 -3.24
C ARG A 58 -13.76 3.66 -3.24
N ALA A 59 -14.56 2.61 -3.38
CA ALA A 59 -14.04 1.26 -3.50
C ALA A 59 -13.25 1.10 -4.81
N GLN A 60 -12.07 0.51 -4.69
CA GLN A 60 -11.24 0.03 -5.79
C GLN A 60 -10.96 -1.46 -5.61
N ARG A 61 -10.39 -2.10 -6.64
CA ARG A 61 -9.93 -3.48 -6.57
C ARG A 61 -8.42 -3.48 -6.50
N ALA A 62 -7.87 -4.08 -5.45
CA ALA A 62 -6.44 -4.32 -5.31
C ALA A 62 -6.16 -5.81 -5.39
N GLN A 63 -5.05 -6.17 -6.04
CA GLN A 63 -4.58 -7.53 -6.08
C GLN A 63 -3.85 -7.86 -4.76
N ILE A 64 -4.11 -9.04 -4.20
CA ILE A 64 -3.30 -9.58 -3.10
C ILE A 64 -1.91 -9.91 -3.64
N VAL A 65 -0.89 -9.27 -3.05
CA VAL A 65 0.53 -9.48 -3.32
C VAL A 65 1.06 -10.60 -2.44
N ASP A 66 0.71 -10.57 -1.15
CA ASP A 66 1.23 -11.55 -0.20
C ASP A 66 0.28 -11.82 0.97
N VAL A 67 0.42 -13.01 1.56
CA VAL A 67 -0.25 -13.44 2.80
C VAL A 67 0.79 -14.05 3.71
N MET A 68 0.91 -13.52 4.92
CA MET A 68 1.94 -13.89 5.88
C MET A 68 1.29 -14.33 7.18
N GLU A 69 1.73 -15.46 7.74
CA GLU A 69 1.44 -15.77 9.14
C GLU A 69 2.13 -14.72 10.03
N SER A 70 1.39 -14.11 10.95
CA SER A 70 1.88 -13.04 11.82
C SER A 70 2.08 -13.49 13.27
N GLY A 71 1.85 -14.77 13.53
CA GLY A 71 1.96 -15.42 14.82
C GLY A 71 0.64 -15.49 15.59
N VAL A 72 0.64 -16.24 16.68
CA VAL A 72 -0.48 -16.28 17.63
C VAL A 72 -0.52 -14.95 18.39
N LYS A 73 -1.65 -14.24 18.32
CA LYS A 73 -1.87 -12.96 19.00
C LYS A 73 -3.19 -12.99 19.75
N SER A 74 -3.29 -12.23 20.85
CA SER A 74 -4.55 -11.98 21.53
C SER A 74 -5.48 -11.14 20.63
N LEU A 75 -6.72 -11.59 20.53
CA LEU A 75 -7.73 -11.03 19.64
C LEU A 75 -8.79 -10.25 20.40
N ILE A 76 -9.36 -9.27 19.71
CA ILE A 76 -10.61 -8.64 20.09
C ILE A 76 -11.64 -8.82 18.97
N ARG A 77 -12.90 -8.86 19.38
CA ARG A 77 -14.07 -8.89 18.51
C ARG A 77 -14.76 -7.55 18.56
N ILE A 78 -14.81 -6.87 17.41
CA ILE A 78 -15.52 -5.60 17.22
C ILE A 78 -16.81 -5.90 16.48
N THR A 79 -17.94 -5.51 17.06
CA THR A 79 -19.28 -5.61 16.45
C THR A 79 -19.83 -4.22 16.18
N THR A 80 -20.34 -3.99 14.97
CA THR A 80 -20.95 -2.71 14.59
C THR A 80 -22.48 -2.76 14.56
N GLU A 81 -23.11 -1.59 14.59
CA GLU A 81 -24.57 -1.42 14.49
C GLU A 81 -25.12 -2.00 13.18
N GLY A 82 -24.35 -1.88 12.09
CA GLY A 82 -24.64 -2.53 10.82
C GLY A 82 -24.49 -4.06 10.81
N GLY A 83 -24.23 -4.70 11.96
CA GLY A 83 -24.14 -6.16 12.12
C GLY A 83 -22.84 -6.78 11.63
N ARG A 84 -21.80 -5.97 11.38
CA ARG A 84 -20.48 -6.45 10.96
C ARG A 84 -19.70 -6.90 12.18
N VAL A 85 -18.93 -7.97 12.03
CA VAL A 85 -18.11 -8.53 13.11
C VAL A 85 -16.70 -8.73 12.59
N LEU A 86 -15.74 -8.01 13.15
CA LEU A 86 -14.32 -8.16 12.84
C LEU A 86 -13.61 -8.76 14.04
N ARG A 87 -12.85 -9.84 13.80
CA ARG A 87 -11.91 -10.42 14.76
C ARG A 87 -10.50 -10.02 14.34
N CYS A 88 -9.78 -9.30 15.18
CA CYS A 88 -8.44 -8.83 14.84
C CYS A 88 -7.57 -8.68 16.08
N SER A 89 -6.26 -8.55 15.88
CA SER A 89 -5.34 -8.27 16.97
C SER A 89 -5.47 -6.80 17.42
N VAL A 90 -5.20 -6.53 18.69
CA VAL A 90 -5.36 -5.18 19.31
C VAL A 90 -4.53 -4.09 18.64
N ASP A 91 -3.43 -4.47 17.98
CA ASP A 91 -2.50 -3.59 17.26
C ASP A 91 -2.92 -3.32 15.81
N HIS A 92 -3.94 -4.01 15.29
CA HIS A 92 -4.37 -3.86 13.91
C HIS A 92 -5.03 -2.49 13.69
N ALA A 93 -4.59 -1.76 12.66
CA ALA A 93 -5.12 -0.44 12.37
C ALA A 93 -6.42 -0.53 11.56
N ILE A 94 -7.45 0.20 12.02
CA ILE A 94 -8.79 0.27 11.43
C ILE A 94 -9.05 1.72 11.03
N LEU A 95 -9.62 1.92 9.84
CA LEU A 95 -9.93 3.25 9.35
C LEU A 95 -11.16 3.78 10.09
N THR A 96 -11.07 4.99 10.63
CA THR A 96 -12.17 5.73 11.26
C THR A 96 -12.43 7.02 10.49
N PRO A 97 -13.54 7.75 10.75
CA PRO A 97 -13.78 9.06 10.13
C PRO A 97 -12.66 10.08 10.37
N ASP A 98 -11.92 9.94 11.47
CA ASP A 98 -10.83 10.83 11.87
C ASP A 98 -9.43 10.27 11.48
N GLY A 99 -9.39 9.18 10.71
CA GLY A 99 -8.16 8.53 10.27
C GLY A 99 -7.92 7.16 10.91
N TRP A 100 -6.68 6.66 10.81
CA TRP A 100 -6.32 5.32 11.28
C TRP A 100 -6.15 5.27 12.81
N ARG A 101 -6.84 4.34 13.47
CA ARG A 101 -6.71 4.05 14.90
C ARG A 101 -6.44 2.56 15.13
N LYS A 102 -5.74 2.21 16.21
CA LYS A 102 -5.55 0.79 16.55
C LYS A 102 -6.83 0.19 17.12
N ALA A 103 -7.08 -1.07 16.81
CA ALA A 103 -8.30 -1.76 17.24
C ALA A 103 -8.48 -1.73 18.77
N GLY A 104 -7.39 -1.88 19.55
CA GLY A 104 -7.42 -1.82 21.01
C GLY A 104 -7.66 -0.42 21.61
N GLU A 105 -7.61 0.64 20.80
CA GLU A 105 -7.94 2.00 21.22
C GLU A 105 -9.41 2.36 20.97
N LEU A 106 -10.17 1.48 20.30
CA LEU A 106 -11.57 1.69 19.96
C LEU A 106 -12.48 1.21 21.08
N SER A 107 -13.56 1.95 21.31
CA SER A 107 -14.57 1.64 22.32
C SER A 107 -15.98 1.69 21.73
N THR A 108 -16.96 1.12 22.45
CA THR A 108 -18.37 1.25 22.08
C THR A 108 -18.74 2.74 21.91
N GLY A 109 -19.41 3.06 20.81
CA GLY A 109 -19.77 4.42 20.42
C GLY A 109 -18.84 5.07 19.39
N ASP A 110 -17.58 4.61 19.27
CA ASP A 110 -16.68 5.02 18.18
C ASP A 110 -17.23 4.58 16.82
N ALA A 111 -16.83 5.26 15.75
CA ALA A 111 -17.20 4.91 14.39
C ALA A 111 -16.01 4.37 13.60
N VAL A 112 -16.24 3.30 12.84
CA VAL A 112 -15.27 2.72 11.90
C VAL A 112 -15.80 2.83 10.48
N MET A 113 -14.89 2.91 9.51
CA MET A 113 -15.25 2.94 8.10
C MET A 113 -15.57 1.53 7.64
N ALA A 114 -16.78 1.34 7.12
CA ALA A 114 -17.33 0.06 6.73
C ALA A 114 -17.85 0.06 5.29
N ALA A 115 -18.03 -1.12 4.70
CA ALA A 115 -18.55 -1.25 3.35
C ALA A 115 -19.97 -0.70 3.23
N GLY A 116 -20.14 0.32 2.39
CA GLY A 116 -21.43 0.91 2.08
C GLY A 116 -21.57 1.22 0.59
N THR A 117 -22.63 1.96 0.28
CA THR A 117 -22.91 2.40 -1.08
C THR A 117 -23.41 3.83 -1.08
N ALA A 118 -22.92 4.63 -2.03
CA ALA A 118 -23.41 5.98 -2.30
C ALA A 118 -24.05 6.03 -3.70
N PRO A 119 -24.97 6.97 -3.96
CA PRO A 119 -25.41 7.24 -5.33
C PRO A 119 -24.19 7.55 -6.20
N ARG A 120 -24.12 6.93 -7.38
CA ARG A 120 -23.12 7.30 -8.38
C ARG A 120 -23.36 8.77 -8.70
N PRO A 121 -22.35 9.65 -8.61
CA PRO A 121 -22.52 11.03 -8.98
C PRO A 121 -22.92 11.04 -10.46
N THR A 122 -24.20 11.31 -10.72
CA THR A 122 -24.70 11.53 -12.06
C THR A 122 -24.01 12.79 -12.57
N GLN A 123 -23.37 12.73 -13.74
CA GLN A 123 -23.43 13.91 -14.61
C GLN A 123 -24.92 14.30 -14.67
N ARG A 124 -25.21 15.51 -14.19
CA ARG A 124 -26.57 16.01 -13.89
C ARG A 124 -27.63 15.45 -14.84
N LEU A 125 -28.54 14.62 -14.33
CA LEU A 125 -29.76 14.27 -15.06
C LEU A 125 -30.53 15.57 -15.31
N VAL A 126 -30.73 15.94 -16.58
CA VAL A 126 -31.53 17.12 -16.97
C VAL A 126 -32.97 16.89 -16.48
N PRO A 127 -33.54 17.77 -15.65
CA PRO A 127 -34.91 17.61 -15.13
C PRO A 127 -35.93 17.42 -16.26
N PRO A 128 -36.97 16.57 -16.09
CA PRO A 128 -37.96 16.32 -17.14
C PRO A 128 -38.64 17.60 -17.68
N SER A 129 -38.86 18.59 -16.81
CA SER A 129 -39.40 19.90 -17.19
C SER A 129 -38.44 20.67 -18.12
N LEU A 130 -37.15 20.71 -17.79
CA LEU A 130 -36.13 21.36 -18.59
C LEU A 130 -35.92 20.63 -19.93
N ARG A 131 -35.91 19.30 -19.92
CA ARG A 131 -35.83 18.49 -21.15
C ARG A 131 -37.00 18.76 -22.10
N ARG A 132 -38.22 18.87 -21.56
CA ARG A 132 -39.40 19.29 -22.36
C ARG A 132 -39.22 20.69 -22.94
N GLY A 133 -38.75 21.64 -22.13
CA GLY A 133 -38.48 23.01 -22.59
C GLY A 133 -37.47 23.08 -23.74
N ILE A 134 -36.36 22.34 -23.63
CA ILE A 134 -35.34 22.24 -24.68
C ILE A 134 -35.94 21.63 -25.96
N GLY A 135 -36.73 20.54 -25.85
CA GLY A 135 -37.36 19.91 -27.01
C GLY A 135 -38.36 20.82 -27.75
N VAL A 136 -39.12 21.63 -27.02
CA VAL A 136 -40.00 22.65 -27.62
C VAL A 136 -39.17 23.70 -28.36
N TRP A 137 -38.13 24.23 -27.72
CA TRP A 137 -37.26 25.23 -28.33
C TRP A 137 -36.56 24.71 -29.60
N THR A 138 -36.02 23.49 -29.57
CA THR A 138 -35.40 22.82 -30.74
C THR A 138 -36.40 22.67 -31.88
N SER A 139 -37.63 22.26 -31.59
CA SER A 139 -38.68 22.10 -32.60
C SER A 139 -39.05 23.43 -33.26
N MET A 140 -39.04 24.53 -32.52
CA MET A 140 -39.30 25.88 -33.05
C MET A 140 -38.24 26.34 -34.06
N GLN A 141 -37.00 25.83 -33.97
CA GLN A 141 -35.93 26.23 -34.89
C GLN A 141 -35.98 25.49 -36.24
N ARG A 142 -36.76 24.40 -36.35
CA ARG A 142 -36.74 23.49 -37.50
C ARG A 142 -36.93 24.19 -38.84
N ASN A 143 -37.96 25.03 -38.96
CA ASN A 143 -38.29 25.69 -40.22
C ASN A 143 -37.28 26.77 -40.62
N ARG A 144 -36.51 27.28 -39.66
CA ARG A 144 -35.51 28.33 -39.89
C ARG A 144 -34.14 27.73 -40.22
N ILE A 145 -33.79 26.59 -39.63
CA ILE A 145 -32.48 25.96 -39.80
C ILE A 145 -32.45 24.96 -40.96
N ILE A 146 -33.50 24.17 -41.16
CA ILE A 146 -33.53 23.16 -42.22
C ILE A 146 -34.11 23.77 -43.50
N ALA A 147 -33.36 23.77 -44.60
CA ALA A 147 -33.84 24.19 -45.92
C ALA A 147 -34.94 23.25 -46.47
N GLU A 148 -35.60 23.59 -47.59
CA GLU A 148 -36.60 22.69 -48.22
C GLU A 148 -35.98 21.33 -48.62
N THR A 149 -34.72 21.36 -49.03
CA THR A 149 -33.86 20.19 -49.19
C THR A 149 -32.53 20.50 -48.50
N ASP A 150 -32.08 19.60 -47.64
CA ASP A 150 -30.88 19.82 -46.82
C ASP A 150 -30.10 18.53 -46.60
N THR A 151 -28.87 18.64 -46.10
CA THR A 151 -27.94 17.52 -45.95
C THR A 151 -27.89 17.05 -44.50
N CYS A 152 -28.03 15.74 -44.29
CA CYS A 152 -27.83 15.12 -42.98
C CYS A 152 -26.35 15.25 -42.58
N HIS A 153 -26.07 15.87 -41.42
CA HIS A 153 -24.69 16.09 -40.98
C HIS A 153 -23.92 14.80 -40.61
N LEU A 154 -24.64 13.69 -40.39
CA LEU A 154 -24.06 12.41 -39.98
C LEU A 154 -23.71 11.50 -41.18
N CYS A 155 -24.58 11.44 -42.21
CA CYS A 155 -24.35 10.59 -43.38
C CYS A 155 -24.06 11.36 -44.67
N ALA A 156 -24.05 12.69 -44.63
CA ALA A 156 -23.77 13.58 -45.77
C ALA A 156 -24.69 13.39 -47.00
N ARG A 157 -25.84 12.71 -46.85
CA ARG A 157 -26.86 12.56 -47.90
C ARG A 157 -27.89 13.68 -47.81
N SER A 158 -28.45 14.06 -48.97
CA SER A 158 -29.49 15.09 -49.07
C SER A 158 -30.88 14.49 -48.95
N PHE A 159 -31.75 15.17 -48.21
CA PHE A 159 -33.12 14.75 -47.93
C PHE A 159 -34.07 15.95 -48.00
N PRO A 160 -35.35 15.74 -48.32
CA PRO A 160 -36.34 16.80 -48.18
C PRO A 160 -36.62 17.06 -46.69
N ARG A 161 -37.01 18.30 -46.36
CA ARG A 161 -37.18 18.78 -44.97
C ARG A 161 -38.03 17.86 -44.08
N GLU A 162 -39.08 17.27 -44.64
CA GLU A 162 -39.98 16.36 -43.94
C GLU A 162 -39.27 15.10 -43.41
N SER A 163 -38.19 14.68 -44.08
CA SER A 163 -37.38 13.50 -43.73
C SER A 163 -36.22 13.82 -42.78
N LEU A 164 -36.07 15.08 -42.36
CA LEU A 164 -34.99 15.55 -41.48
C LEU A 164 -35.52 16.01 -40.13
N ALA A 165 -34.90 15.52 -39.06
CA ALA A 165 -35.04 16.04 -37.71
C ALA A 165 -33.91 17.02 -37.39
N LEU A 166 -34.14 17.90 -36.42
CA LEU A 166 -33.10 18.79 -35.90
C LEU A 166 -32.42 18.11 -34.71
N ASP A 167 -31.12 17.88 -34.81
CA ASP A 167 -30.31 17.14 -33.84
C ASP A 167 -29.33 18.07 -33.13
N HIS A 168 -29.08 17.83 -31.84
CA HIS A 168 -28.00 18.49 -31.12
C HIS A 168 -26.67 17.81 -31.43
N VAL A 169 -25.74 18.48 -32.13
CA VAL A 169 -24.44 17.92 -32.51
C VAL A 169 -23.65 17.44 -31.28
N VAL A 170 -23.63 18.26 -30.23
CA VAL A 170 -23.18 17.87 -28.88
C VAL A 170 -24.40 17.50 -28.05
N PRO A 171 -24.49 16.27 -27.51
CA PRO A 171 -25.62 15.83 -26.72
C PRO A 171 -25.88 16.76 -25.52
N VAL A 172 -27.14 17.10 -25.27
CA VAL A 172 -27.55 17.93 -24.12
C VAL A 172 -27.11 17.33 -22.78
N VAL A 173 -27.03 16.00 -22.71
CA VAL A 173 -26.53 15.26 -21.53
C VAL A 173 -25.02 15.36 -21.35
N ALA A 174 -24.27 15.61 -22.43
CA ALA A 174 -22.83 15.80 -22.39
C ALA A 174 -22.46 17.24 -22.01
N ASP A 175 -23.21 18.23 -22.53
CA ASP A 175 -22.99 19.65 -22.22
C ASP A 175 -24.30 20.46 -22.26
N LEU A 176 -24.87 20.71 -21.08
CA LEU A 176 -26.12 21.46 -20.94
C LEU A 176 -25.99 22.93 -21.38
N THR A 177 -24.77 23.49 -21.38
CA THR A 177 -24.56 24.91 -21.75
C THR A 177 -24.82 25.16 -23.24
N LYS A 178 -24.78 24.10 -24.06
CA LYS A 178 -25.04 24.14 -25.51
C LYS A 178 -26.48 23.78 -25.88
N ALA A 179 -27.35 23.56 -24.91
CA ALA A 179 -28.70 23.03 -25.17
C ALA A 179 -29.61 24.00 -25.94
N LEU A 180 -29.37 25.31 -25.78
CA LEU A 180 -30.11 26.40 -26.43
C LEU A 180 -29.21 27.20 -27.41
N ASP A 181 -28.11 26.60 -27.88
CA ASP A 181 -27.23 27.20 -28.88
C ASP A 181 -27.62 26.71 -30.28
N GLU A 182 -28.04 27.63 -31.15
CA GLU A 182 -28.45 27.30 -32.52
C GLU A 182 -27.30 26.72 -33.35
N ARG A 183 -26.04 27.06 -33.01
CA ARG A 183 -24.84 26.50 -33.67
C ARG A 183 -24.61 25.04 -33.31
N ASN A 184 -25.26 24.55 -32.25
CA ASN A 184 -25.22 23.15 -31.85
C ASN A 184 -26.35 22.34 -32.51
N LEU A 185 -27.13 22.92 -33.43
CA LEU A 185 -28.22 22.24 -34.12
C LEU A 185 -27.85 21.95 -35.57
N ALA A 186 -28.10 20.71 -36.02
CA ALA A 186 -27.87 20.32 -37.40
C ALA A 186 -28.97 19.37 -37.92
N PRO A 187 -29.28 19.38 -39.22
CA PRO A 187 -30.20 18.42 -39.81
C PRO A 187 -29.66 16.99 -39.70
N ALA A 188 -30.51 16.05 -39.32
CA ALA A 188 -30.21 14.62 -39.30
C ALA A 188 -31.38 13.83 -39.89
N CYS A 189 -31.10 12.84 -40.74
CA CYS A 189 -32.15 11.95 -41.24
C CYS A 189 -32.68 11.05 -40.11
N ALA A 190 -33.90 10.53 -40.27
CA ALA A 190 -34.57 9.71 -39.27
C ALA A 190 -33.71 8.56 -38.74
N ASP A 191 -33.03 7.82 -39.62
CA ASP A 191 -32.18 6.69 -39.25
C ASP A 191 -30.97 7.11 -38.40
N CYS A 192 -30.23 8.13 -38.85
CA CYS A 192 -29.06 8.62 -38.13
C CYS A 192 -29.43 9.25 -36.78
N HIS A 193 -30.53 10.02 -36.75
CA HIS A 193 -31.05 10.62 -35.53
C HIS A 193 -31.50 9.56 -34.51
N ALA A 194 -32.18 8.51 -34.97
CA ALA A 194 -32.60 7.39 -34.13
C ALA A 194 -31.41 6.60 -33.56
N SER A 195 -30.39 6.31 -34.39
CA SER A 195 -29.17 5.61 -33.96
C SER A 195 -28.42 6.38 -32.88
N LYS A 196 -28.18 7.69 -33.11
CA LYS A 196 -27.50 8.57 -32.16
C LYS A 196 -28.30 8.73 -30.86
N SER A 197 -29.62 8.90 -30.96
CA SER A 197 -30.50 8.98 -29.78
C SER A 197 -30.46 7.71 -28.93
N ALA A 198 -30.36 6.53 -29.54
CA ALA A 198 -30.27 5.26 -28.83
C ALA A 198 -28.93 5.13 -28.07
N GLU A 199 -27.82 5.51 -28.69
CA GLU A 199 -26.50 5.55 -28.05
C GLU A 199 -26.45 6.55 -26.88
N GLU A 200 -27.05 7.73 -27.05
CA GLU A 200 -27.15 8.75 -26.01
C GLU A 200 -28.03 8.32 -24.83
N GLN A 201 -29.15 7.63 -25.10
CA GLN A 201 -30.00 7.07 -24.06
C GLN A 201 -29.30 5.96 -23.26
N ALA A 202 -28.48 5.14 -23.92
CA ALA A 202 -27.65 4.14 -23.25
C ALA A 202 -26.60 4.77 -22.32
N LEU A 203 -26.07 5.95 -22.66
CA LEU A 203 -25.20 6.74 -21.78
C LEU A 203 -25.96 7.34 -20.58
N ALA A 204 -27.18 7.87 -20.81
CA ALA A 204 -27.98 8.57 -19.80
C ALA A 204 -28.60 7.66 -18.73
N GLN A 205 -28.77 6.36 -19.00
CA GLN A 205 -29.39 5.39 -18.09
C GLN A 205 -28.45 4.82 -17.00
N ARG A 206 -27.19 5.25 -16.90
CA ARG A 206 -26.27 4.77 -15.84
C ARG A 206 -26.49 5.43 -14.47
N GLY A 207 -27.74 5.49 -14.01
CA GLY A 207 -28.06 5.64 -12.59
C GLY A 207 -27.69 4.36 -11.85
N GLY A 208 -26.98 4.47 -10.74
CA GLY A 208 -26.52 3.31 -9.98
C GLY A 208 -25.94 3.71 -8.64
N LYS A 209 -25.64 2.73 -7.78
CA LYS A 209 -24.90 2.93 -6.53
C LYS A 209 -23.42 2.57 -6.76
N ILE A 210 -22.51 3.38 -6.24
CA ILE A 210 -21.07 3.05 -6.17
C ILE A 210 -20.75 2.54 -4.78
N ALA A 211 -19.84 1.57 -4.68
CA ALA A 211 -19.33 1.12 -3.40
C ALA A 211 -18.41 2.19 -2.81
N VAL A 212 -18.66 2.56 -1.56
CA VAL A 212 -17.90 3.54 -0.79
C VAL A 212 -17.71 3.04 0.63
N ALA A 213 -16.76 3.61 1.36
CA ALA A 213 -16.66 3.41 2.79
C ALA A 213 -17.58 4.42 3.50
N VAL A 214 -18.39 3.95 4.45
CA VAL A 214 -19.29 4.78 5.25
C VAL A 214 -19.03 4.54 6.73
N PRO A 215 -19.19 5.54 7.61
CA PRO A 215 -19.09 5.33 9.05
C PRO A 215 -20.17 4.34 9.55
N ASP A 216 -19.76 3.41 10.41
CA ASP A 216 -20.63 2.47 11.11
C ASP A 216 -20.20 2.45 12.59
N ARG A 217 -21.16 2.55 13.52
CA ARG A 217 -20.86 2.68 14.95
C ARG A 217 -20.54 1.33 15.57
N ILE A 218 -19.57 1.30 16.46
CA ILE A 218 -19.25 0.13 17.26
C ILE A 218 -20.28 0.01 18.39
N VAL A 219 -20.91 -1.17 18.49
CA VAL A 219 -21.84 -1.50 19.57
C VAL A 219 -21.19 -2.37 20.65
N ALA A 220 -20.15 -3.13 20.32
CA ALA A 220 -19.41 -3.95 21.28
C ALA A 220 -17.95 -4.16 20.87
N VAL A 221 -17.06 -4.16 21.87
CA VAL A 221 -15.68 -4.63 21.77
C VAL A 221 -15.46 -5.63 22.91
N THR A 222 -15.12 -6.88 22.58
CA THR A 222 -14.89 -7.94 23.57
C THR A 222 -13.59 -8.67 23.31
N GLU A 223 -12.96 -9.20 24.36
CA GLU A 223 -11.84 -10.14 24.21
C GLU A 223 -12.31 -11.40 23.46
N ASP A 224 -11.41 -11.97 22.65
CA ASP A 224 -11.76 -13.05 21.72
C ASP A 224 -10.62 -14.10 21.60
N GLY A 225 -9.93 -14.37 22.71
CA GLY A 225 -8.93 -15.42 22.83
C GLY A 225 -7.61 -15.13 22.13
N GLU A 226 -6.82 -16.17 21.86
CA GLU A 226 -5.58 -16.08 21.08
C GLU A 226 -5.61 -17.04 19.90
N GLU A 227 -5.33 -16.53 18.69
CA GLU A 227 -5.28 -17.36 17.48
C GLU A 227 -4.13 -16.91 16.57
N MET A 228 -3.72 -17.80 15.65
CA MET A 228 -2.80 -17.46 14.58
C MET A 228 -3.41 -16.37 13.70
N THR A 229 -2.72 -15.23 13.59
CA THR A 229 -3.12 -14.09 12.76
C THR A 229 -2.38 -14.08 11.45
N TYR A 230 -2.93 -13.37 10.46
CA TYR A 230 -2.35 -13.25 9.13
C TYR A 230 -2.32 -11.79 8.70
N ASP A 231 -1.20 -11.36 8.11
CA ASP A 231 -1.08 -10.07 7.45
C ASP A 231 -1.26 -10.22 5.94
N LEU A 232 -1.99 -9.28 5.34
CA LEU A 232 -2.29 -9.24 3.93
C LEU A 232 -1.65 -8.01 3.27
N SER A 233 -0.81 -8.23 2.26
CA SER A 233 -0.23 -7.18 1.43
C SER A 233 -1.02 -7.02 0.14
N VAL A 234 -1.41 -5.78 -0.19
CA VAL A 234 -2.22 -5.45 -1.37
C VAL A 234 -1.50 -4.47 -2.31
N ALA A 235 -1.67 -4.68 -3.62
CA ALA A 235 -1.08 -3.85 -4.66
C ALA A 235 -1.87 -2.54 -4.86
N GLY A 236 -1.19 -1.52 -5.39
CA GLY A 236 -1.78 -0.23 -5.68
C GLY A 236 -1.33 0.85 -4.69
N PRO A 237 -1.77 2.09 -4.90
CA PRO A 237 -1.28 3.23 -4.13
C PRO A 237 -1.79 3.21 -2.69
N TRP A 238 -2.97 2.59 -2.44
CA TRP A 238 -3.62 2.58 -1.13
C TRP A 238 -3.45 1.24 -0.44
N HIS A 239 -2.88 1.29 0.76
CA HIS A 239 -2.46 0.12 1.52
C HIS A 239 -3.55 -0.25 2.54
N ASN A 240 -4.74 -0.56 2.05
CA ASN A 240 -5.87 -0.98 2.88
C ASN A 240 -6.74 -2.00 2.15
N PHE A 241 -7.57 -2.73 2.91
CA PHE A 241 -8.53 -3.67 2.35
C PHE A 241 -9.75 -3.82 3.25
N LEU A 242 -10.82 -4.40 2.70
CA LEU A 242 -12.04 -4.71 3.41
C LEU A 242 -11.96 -6.10 4.05
N ALA A 243 -12.00 -6.17 5.38
CA ALA A 243 -12.07 -7.41 6.16
C ALA A 243 -13.43 -7.46 6.89
N ASP A 244 -14.23 -8.49 6.62
CA ASP A 244 -15.55 -8.69 7.24
C ASP A 244 -16.47 -7.45 7.22
N GLY A 245 -16.34 -6.65 6.16
CA GLY A 245 -17.12 -5.43 5.97
C GLY A 245 -16.56 -4.18 6.64
N ILE A 246 -15.40 -4.24 7.30
CA ILE A 246 -14.70 -3.10 7.92
C ILE A 246 -13.39 -2.82 7.17
N VAL A 247 -13.03 -1.54 7.00
CA VAL A 247 -11.81 -1.13 6.30
C VAL A 247 -10.63 -1.18 7.26
N VAL A 248 -9.63 -2.00 6.91
CA VAL A 248 -8.46 -2.27 7.73
C VAL A 248 -7.17 -1.99 6.96
N HIS A 249 -6.11 -1.66 7.68
CA HIS A 249 -4.83 -1.29 7.09
C HIS A 249 -4.06 -2.53 6.63
N ASN A 250 -3.29 -2.40 5.55
CA ASN A 250 -2.28 -3.36 5.16
C ASN A 250 -1.09 -3.22 6.12
N SER A 251 -0.74 -4.27 6.86
CA SER A 251 0.28 -4.17 7.90
C SER A 251 1.67 -3.77 7.36
N TYR A 252 2.10 -2.53 7.67
CA TYR A 252 3.51 -2.16 7.72
C TYR A 252 4.08 -2.73 9.02
N ASN A 253 4.73 -3.89 8.95
CA ASN A 253 5.00 -4.70 10.14
C ASN A 253 6.50 -4.79 10.38
N GLU A 254 7.02 -3.94 11.28
CA GLU A 254 8.29 -4.21 11.95
C GLU A 254 8.05 -5.21 13.09
N GLU A 255 8.95 -6.16 13.28
CA GLU A 255 8.88 -7.15 14.35
C GLU A 255 8.80 -6.49 15.74
N SER A 256 7.66 -6.64 16.41
CA SER A 256 7.43 -6.02 17.73
C SER A 256 7.85 -6.93 18.87
N GLY A 257 8.94 -6.56 19.55
CA GLY A 257 9.37 -7.16 20.81
C GLY A 257 8.41 -6.98 22.00
N ARG A 258 7.28 -6.27 21.84
CA ARG A 258 6.21 -6.19 22.87
C ARG A 258 5.36 -7.45 22.86
N TYR A 259 5.12 -7.97 21.66
CA TYR A 259 4.17 -9.07 21.44
C TYR A 259 4.90 -10.40 21.26
N ARG A 260 6.16 -10.38 20.81
CA ARG A 260 6.97 -11.59 20.58
C ARG A 260 8.25 -11.57 21.41
N GLU A 261 8.71 -12.76 21.79
CA GLU A 261 10.07 -12.97 22.26
C GLU A 261 11.06 -12.79 21.09
N LEU A 262 12.03 -11.89 21.24
CA LEU A 262 13.01 -11.55 20.21
C LEU A 262 14.09 -12.63 20.12
N GLN A 263 14.48 -12.99 18.90
CA GLN A 263 15.47 -14.06 18.66
C GLN A 263 16.91 -13.53 18.84
N PRO A 264 17.88 -14.34 19.27
CA PRO A 264 19.26 -13.92 19.55
C PRO A 264 20.10 -13.78 18.28
N VAL A 265 19.63 -12.98 17.32
CA VAL A 265 20.33 -12.72 16.06
C VAL A 265 20.90 -11.31 16.12
N PHE A 266 22.23 -11.18 16.15
CA PHE A 266 22.90 -9.90 16.31
C PHE A 266 23.84 -9.59 15.14
N TYR A 267 23.99 -8.31 14.84
CA TYR A 267 24.94 -7.80 13.87
C TYR A 267 26.37 -7.83 14.45
N LEU A 268 27.28 -8.42 13.68
CA LEU A 268 28.72 -8.31 13.84
C LEU A 268 29.33 -7.73 12.54
N PRO A 269 30.31 -6.83 12.64
CA PRO A 269 30.97 -6.27 11.46
C PRO A 269 31.77 -7.34 10.70
N GLY A 270 31.54 -7.42 9.39
CA GLY A 270 32.32 -8.27 8.48
C GLY A 270 33.76 -7.78 8.29
N GLU A 271 34.58 -8.55 7.57
CA GLU A 271 36.02 -8.25 7.39
C GLU A 271 36.26 -6.91 6.67
N GLU A 272 35.44 -6.64 5.66
CA GLU A 272 35.51 -5.42 4.86
C GLU A 272 35.04 -4.16 5.60
N ARG A 273 34.46 -4.31 6.80
CA ARG A 273 33.97 -3.16 7.56
C ARG A 273 35.14 -2.41 8.17
N LYS A 274 35.39 -1.21 7.66
CA LYS A 274 36.35 -0.26 8.21
C LYS A 274 36.00 0.08 9.66
N LEU A 275 36.91 -0.11 10.62
CA LEU A 275 36.61 0.00 12.06
C LEU A 275 37.12 1.28 12.70
N VAL A 276 38.10 1.95 12.08
CA VAL A 276 38.80 3.08 12.69
C VAL A 276 38.34 4.38 12.05
N GLN A 277 37.93 5.32 12.91
CA GLN A 277 37.52 6.66 12.51
C GLN A 277 38.70 7.63 12.67
N GLN A 278 39.04 8.36 11.61
CA GLN A 278 40.09 9.36 11.57
C GLN A 278 39.55 10.70 11.06
N GLY A 279 40.23 11.80 11.37
CA GLY A 279 39.84 13.14 10.92
C GLY A 279 39.10 13.96 11.97
N ARG A 280 38.31 14.95 11.53
CA ARG A 280 37.65 15.95 12.39
C ARG A 280 36.13 15.77 12.37
N PRO A 281 35.39 16.19 13.41
CA PRO A 281 33.94 16.23 13.39
C PRO A 281 33.38 16.85 12.11
N GLY A 282 32.55 16.09 11.38
CA GLY A 282 31.97 16.50 10.09
C GLY A 282 32.78 16.16 8.84
N LYS A 283 34.02 15.65 8.98
CA LYS A 283 34.86 15.10 7.90
C LYS A 283 35.66 13.91 8.42
N TYR A 284 34.94 12.84 8.73
CA TYR A 284 35.58 11.60 9.17
C TYR A 284 35.90 10.71 7.97
N GLU A 285 37.09 10.15 7.99
CA GLU A 285 37.51 9.06 7.12
C GLU A 285 37.49 7.76 7.92
N PHE A 286 36.82 6.75 7.40
CA PHE A 286 36.86 5.42 7.99
C PHE A 286 37.94 4.61 7.26
N VAL A 287 38.78 3.92 8.04
CA VAL A 287 39.87 3.06 7.56
C VAL A 287 39.78 1.67 8.19
N HIS A 288 40.45 0.68 7.57
CA HIS A 288 40.51 -0.67 8.14
C HIS A 288 41.22 -0.64 9.49
N GLY A 289 40.70 -1.44 10.43
CA GLY A 289 41.36 -1.68 11.70
C GLY A 289 42.46 -2.73 11.56
N THR A 290 43.35 -2.79 12.56
CA THR A 290 44.31 -3.89 12.66
C THR A 290 43.61 -5.21 13.02
N PRO A 291 44.24 -6.38 12.80
CA PRO A 291 43.71 -7.67 13.23
C PRO A 291 43.36 -7.70 14.73
N GLU A 292 44.17 -7.05 15.57
CA GLU A 292 43.95 -6.96 17.02
C GLU A 292 42.71 -6.11 17.34
N GLN A 293 42.55 -4.97 16.66
CA GLN A 293 41.36 -4.13 16.83
C GLN A 293 40.09 -4.86 16.40
N ARG A 294 40.16 -5.64 15.31
CA ARG A 294 39.05 -6.47 14.85
C ARG A 294 38.70 -7.55 15.88
N SER A 295 39.70 -8.32 16.32
CA SER A 295 39.51 -9.37 17.32
C SER A 295 38.92 -8.82 18.62
N ALA A 296 39.43 -7.68 19.11
CA ALA A 296 38.90 -7.01 20.29
C ALA A 296 37.45 -6.56 20.09
N THR A 297 37.11 -6.01 18.91
CA THR A 297 35.75 -5.57 18.58
C THR A 297 34.76 -6.74 18.59
N ILE A 298 35.08 -7.81 17.86
CA ILE A 298 34.20 -8.99 17.76
C ILE A 298 33.99 -9.61 19.14
N LYS A 299 35.08 -9.87 19.87
CA LYS A 299 35.02 -10.45 21.21
C LYS A 299 34.18 -9.61 22.19
N ALA A 300 34.32 -8.28 22.15
CA ALA A 300 33.56 -7.39 23.01
C ALA A 300 32.06 -7.37 22.65
N MET A 301 31.73 -7.36 21.36
CA MET A 301 30.35 -7.40 20.90
C MET A 301 29.68 -8.72 21.26
N GLU A 302 30.33 -9.87 20.98
CA GLU A 302 29.82 -11.20 21.33
C GLU A 302 29.55 -11.33 22.83
N GLY A 303 30.52 -10.99 23.69
CA GLY A 303 30.34 -11.07 25.14
C GLY A 303 29.21 -10.16 25.66
N SER A 304 29.06 -8.96 25.10
CA SER A 304 27.97 -8.03 25.45
C SER A 304 26.60 -8.58 25.04
N TYR A 305 26.51 -9.17 23.83
CA TYR A 305 25.27 -9.73 23.31
C TYR A 305 24.83 -10.96 24.09
N GLU A 306 25.76 -11.87 24.41
CA GLU A 306 25.50 -13.06 25.21
C GLU A 306 24.98 -12.68 26.61
N GLN A 307 25.66 -11.76 27.29
CA GLN A 307 25.25 -11.29 28.61
C GLN A 307 23.86 -10.63 28.58
N SER A 308 23.62 -9.77 27.59
CA SER A 308 22.36 -9.04 27.49
C SER A 308 21.19 -9.97 27.16
N TYR A 309 21.41 -10.96 26.31
CA TYR A 309 20.38 -11.94 25.97
C TYR A 309 20.08 -12.90 27.12
N ALA A 310 21.09 -13.29 27.90
CA ALA A 310 20.89 -14.07 29.13
C ALA A 310 20.02 -13.29 30.13
N ALA A 311 20.33 -12.01 30.38
CA ALA A 311 19.52 -11.16 31.25
C ALA A 311 18.07 -10.99 30.72
N TYR A 312 17.90 -10.86 29.40
CA TYR A 312 16.57 -10.83 28.77
C TYR A 312 15.76 -12.10 29.09
N GLN A 313 16.37 -13.28 28.95
CA GLN A 313 15.73 -14.57 29.23
C GLN A 313 15.41 -14.74 30.73
N GLU A 314 16.30 -14.31 31.62
CA GLU A 314 16.05 -14.32 33.07
C GLU A 314 14.85 -13.44 33.45
N MET A 315 14.75 -12.24 32.88
CA MET A 315 13.60 -11.34 33.09
C MET A 315 12.29 -11.98 32.61
N LEU A 316 12.29 -12.62 31.44
CA LEU A 316 11.12 -13.32 30.92
C LEU A 316 10.73 -14.51 31.81
N ALA A 317 11.70 -15.30 32.28
CA ALA A 317 11.47 -16.42 33.18
C ALA A 317 10.90 -15.97 34.54
N ALA A 318 11.26 -14.77 35.00
CA ALA A 318 10.70 -14.14 36.19
C ALA A 318 9.29 -13.53 35.97
N GLY A 319 8.72 -13.62 34.77
CA GLY A 319 7.40 -13.09 34.44
C GLY A 319 7.36 -11.59 34.14
N VAL A 320 8.52 -10.95 33.91
CA VAL A 320 8.56 -9.54 33.52
C VAL A 320 7.98 -9.35 32.12
N ALA A 321 7.19 -8.29 31.93
CA ALA A 321 6.59 -7.97 30.64
C ALA A 321 7.65 -7.84 29.52
N ARG A 322 7.38 -8.44 28.36
CA ARG A 322 8.30 -8.46 27.20
C ARG A 322 8.76 -7.07 26.78
N GLU A 323 7.86 -6.07 26.85
CA GLU A 323 8.18 -4.71 26.46
C GLU A 323 9.20 -4.02 27.38
N VAL A 324 9.30 -4.47 28.63
CA VAL A 324 10.28 -4.04 29.62
C VAL A 324 11.54 -4.90 29.52
N ALA A 325 11.39 -6.22 29.45
CA ALA A 325 12.52 -7.16 29.37
C ALA A 325 13.45 -6.85 28.18
N ARG A 326 12.89 -6.54 27.01
CA ARG A 326 13.69 -6.21 25.81
C ARG A 326 14.58 -4.97 25.95
N ALA A 327 14.37 -4.13 26.97
CA ALA A 327 15.19 -2.92 27.16
C ALA A 327 16.66 -3.25 27.48
N THR A 328 16.95 -4.48 27.89
CA THR A 328 18.32 -4.97 28.07
C THR A 328 19.01 -5.31 26.75
N LEU A 329 18.27 -5.48 25.65
CA LEU A 329 18.82 -5.95 24.39
C LEU A 329 19.58 -4.82 23.66
N PRO A 330 20.81 -5.07 23.17
CA PRO A 330 21.59 -4.08 22.44
C PRO A 330 21.00 -3.74 21.07
N VAL A 331 21.31 -2.54 20.57
CA VAL A 331 20.90 -2.06 19.23
C VAL A 331 21.45 -2.87 18.06
N GLY A 332 22.40 -3.78 18.33
CA GLY A 332 22.90 -4.73 17.34
C GLY A 332 21.94 -5.89 17.05
N LEU A 333 20.84 -6.02 17.81
CA LEU A 333 19.82 -7.03 17.55
C LEU A 333 19.17 -6.80 16.18
N TYR A 334 19.05 -7.86 15.38
CA TYR A 334 18.32 -7.81 14.13
C TYR A 334 16.82 -7.63 14.37
N SER A 335 16.22 -6.82 13.51
CA SER A 335 14.77 -6.68 13.35
C SER A 335 14.41 -6.98 11.90
N SER A 336 13.14 -7.21 11.63
CA SER A 336 12.61 -7.38 10.28
C SER A 336 11.46 -6.40 10.07
N MET A 337 11.40 -5.78 8.89
CA MET A 337 10.33 -4.87 8.50
C MET A 337 9.98 -5.01 7.02
N TYR A 338 8.74 -4.68 6.67
CA TYR A 338 8.36 -4.37 5.30
C TYR A 338 8.53 -2.88 5.05
N ALA A 339 9.27 -2.51 4.01
CA ALA A 339 9.46 -1.13 3.59
C ALA A 339 8.84 -0.89 2.21
N THR A 340 7.86 0.03 2.12
CA THR A 340 7.21 0.41 0.86
C THR A 340 7.47 1.88 0.55
N CYS A 341 7.84 2.19 -0.68
CA CYS A 341 8.04 3.56 -1.14
C CYS A 341 7.70 3.68 -2.63
N ASN A 342 7.30 4.89 -3.05
CA ASN A 342 7.25 5.24 -4.47
C ASN A 342 8.65 5.65 -4.98
N ALA A 343 8.83 5.70 -6.30
CA ALA A 343 10.12 6.00 -6.92
C ALA A 343 10.71 7.36 -6.49
N ARG A 344 9.87 8.39 -6.26
CA ARG A 344 10.34 9.70 -5.81
C ARG A 344 10.92 9.62 -4.40
N SER A 345 10.21 8.96 -3.48
CA SER A 345 10.67 8.72 -2.12
C SER A 345 11.95 7.87 -2.09
N LEU A 346 12.05 6.86 -2.97
CA LEU A 346 13.27 6.06 -3.10
C LEU A 346 14.45 6.89 -3.58
N MET A 347 14.29 7.71 -4.64
CA MET A 347 15.34 8.62 -5.10
C MET A 347 15.80 9.57 -4.00
N HIS A 348 14.88 10.11 -3.21
CA HIS A 348 15.23 10.97 -2.08
C HIS A 348 16.01 10.21 -1.00
N PHE A 349 15.59 8.99 -0.67
CA PHE A 349 16.31 8.11 0.25
C PHE A 349 17.73 7.80 -0.26
N LEU A 350 17.89 7.41 -1.52
CA LEU A 350 19.19 7.08 -2.10
C LEU A 350 20.14 8.28 -2.07
N GLY A 351 19.65 9.50 -2.37
CA GLY A 351 20.46 10.71 -2.31
C GLY A 351 21.03 11.01 -0.92
N LEU A 352 20.38 10.53 0.14
CA LEU A 352 20.85 10.68 1.53
C LEU A 352 21.58 9.45 2.07
N ARG A 353 21.32 8.27 1.53
CA ARG A 353 21.76 6.99 2.11
C ARG A 353 22.79 6.24 1.27
N THR A 354 23.26 6.81 0.16
CA THR A 354 24.36 6.25 -0.64
C THR A 354 25.45 7.28 -0.88
N GLN A 355 26.72 6.86 -0.80
CA GLN A 355 27.85 7.65 -1.25
C GLN A 355 28.13 7.30 -2.72
N HIS A 356 28.05 8.28 -3.61
CA HIS A 356 28.20 8.05 -5.05
C HIS A 356 28.90 9.23 -5.74
N GLU A 357 29.80 8.95 -6.68
CA GLU A 357 30.62 9.97 -7.36
C GLU A 357 29.79 10.97 -8.20
N LEU A 358 28.72 10.48 -8.84
CA LEU A 358 27.78 11.31 -9.59
C LEU A 358 26.88 12.20 -8.71
N ALA A 359 26.91 12.08 -7.38
CA ALA A 359 26.03 12.87 -6.52
C ALA A 359 26.47 14.34 -6.49
N ARG A 360 25.53 15.25 -6.74
CA ARG A 360 25.77 16.71 -6.65
C ARG A 360 26.10 17.14 -5.23
N VAL A 361 25.44 16.52 -4.25
CA VAL A 361 25.67 16.75 -2.81
C VAL A 361 26.16 15.43 -2.23
N PRO A 362 27.40 15.35 -1.73
CA PRO A 362 27.91 14.12 -1.14
C PRO A 362 27.18 13.81 0.17
N SER A 363 26.82 12.54 0.36
CA SER A 363 26.33 12.02 1.64
C SER A 363 27.39 11.10 2.28
N PHE A 364 27.36 11.02 3.60
CA PHE A 364 28.27 10.19 4.41
C PHE A 364 27.44 9.27 5.33
N PRO A 365 26.63 8.36 4.75
CA PRO A 365 25.82 7.43 5.53
C PRO A 365 26.71 6.44 6.30
N GLN A 366 26.17 5.89 7.39
CA GLN A 366 26.76 4.69 7.99
C GLN A 366 26.73 3.54 6.96
N ARG A 367 27.79 2.73 6.91
CA ARG A 367 27.92 1.66 5.91
C ARG A 367 26.72 0.70 5.90
N GLU A 368 26.19 0.39 7.07
CA GLU A 368 25.08 -0.56 7.21
C GLU A 368 23.79 -0.09 6.49
N ILE A 369 23.45 1.20 6.53
CA ILE A 369 22.27 1.71 5.80
C ILE A 369 22.56 1.91 4.32
N GLU A 370 23.83 2.17 3.98
CA GLU A 370 24.27 2.25 2.58
C GLU A 370 24.12 0.91 1.85
N MET A 371 24.46 -0.20 2.51
CA MET A 371 24.25 -1.54 1.97
C MET A 371 22.77 -1.82 1.64
N VAL A 372 21.84 -1.26 2.42
CA VAL A 372 20.40 -1.33 2.14
C VAL A 372 20.06 -0.50 0.90
N GLY A 373 20.59 0.72 0.81
CA GLY A 373 20.42 1.60 -0.33
C GLY A 373 20.92 0.99 -1.64
N GLU A 374 22.12 0.39 -1.63
CA GLU A 374 22.71 -0.30 -2.80
C GLU A 374 21.79 -1.41 -3.33
N LYS A 375 21.25 -2.24 -2.43
CA LYS A 375 20.32 -3.33 -2.81
C LYS A 375 18.98 -2.81 -3.32
N MET A 376 18.43 -1.77 -2.68
CA MET A 376 17.19 -1.14 -3.15
C MET A 376 17.37 -0.47 -4.51
N GLU A 377 18.49 0.20 -4.74
CA GLU A 377 18.81 0.84 -6.00
C GLU A 377 19.01 -0.17 -7.12
N ALA A 378 19.71 -1.28 -6.87
CA ALA A 378 19.90 -2.35 -7.85
C ALA A 378 18.55 -2.91 -8.33
N ALA A 379 17.65 -3.22 -7.40
CA ALA A 379 16.29 -3.68 -7.75
C ALA A 379 15.49 -2.62 -8.50
N TRP A 380 15.62 -1.34 -8.13
CA TRP A 380 14.94 -0.24 -8.82
C TRP A 380 15.46 0.00 -10.24
N ALA A 381 16.78 -0.15 -10.47
CA ALA A 381 17.41 0.01 -11.77
C ALA A 381 16.89 -1.02 -12.79
N GLU A 382 16.61 -2.25 -12.34
CA GLU A 382 15.98 -3.28 -13.19
C GLU A 382 14.54 -2.92 -13.57
N LEU A 383 13.76 -2.35 -12.64
CA LEU A 383 12.35 -2.04 -12.84
C LEU A 383 12.11 -0.74 -13.61
N MET A 384 12.97 0.27 -13.43
CA MET A 384 12.81 1.62 -13.98
C MET A 384 14.14 2.18 -14.55
N PRO A 385 14.76 1.49 -15.54
CA PRO A 385 16.11 1.81 -15.99
C PRO A 385 16.26 3.24 -16.54
N LEU A 386 15.26 3.76 -17.25
CA LEU A 386 15.28 5.13 -17.78
C LEU A 386 15.21 6.18 -16.67
N THR A 387 14.42 5.92 -15.62
CA THR A 387 14.32 6.82 -14.46
C THR A 387 15.59 6.79 -13.63
N HIS A 388 16.18 5.61 -13.42
CA HIS A 388 17.47 5.44 -12.75
C HIS A 388 18.60 6.17 -13.49
N ALA A 389 18.68 6.01 -14.81
CA ALA A 389 19.65 6.71 -15.64
C ALA A 389 19.46 8.25 -15.56
N ALA A 390 18.22 8.74 -15.63
CA ALA A 390 17.93 10.16 -15.50
C ALA A 390 18.30 10.70 -14.12
N TYR A 391 18.00 9.97 -13.04
CA TYR A 391 18.38 10.33 -11.68
C TYR A 391 19.90 10.49 -11.53
N ASN A 392 20.68 9.54 -12.06
CA ASN A 392 22.14 9.60 -12.06
C ASN A 392 22.69 10.77 -12.90
N ALA A 393 22.15 10.97 -14.10
CA ALA A 393 22.55 12.08 -14.97
C ALA A 393 22.26 13.47 -14.37
N ASN A 394 21.26 13.57 -13.48
CA ASN A 394 20.86 14.81 -12.82
C ASN A 394 21.43 14.95 -11.40
N GLY A 395 22.58 14.32 -11.14
CA GLY A 395 23.31 14.54 -9.89
C GLY A 395 22.73 13.83 -8.69
N ARG A 396 21.94 12.76 -8.90
CA ARG A 396 21.30 11.96 -7.84
C ARG A 396 20.42 12.79 -6.90
N VAL A 397 19.70 13.76 -7.47
CA VAL A 397 18.73 14.60 -6.76
C VAL A 397 17.32 14.15 -7.12
N ALA A 398 16.49 13.89 -6.12
CA ALA A 398 15.09 13.56 -6.34
C ALA A 398 14.32 14.76 -6.95
N PRO A 399 13.39 14.53 -7.89
CA PRO A 399 12.63 15.59 -8.56
C PRO A 399 11.57 16.27 -7.67
#